data_AF-A0A367IG29-F1
#
_entry.id   AF-A0A367IG29-F1
#
_cell.length_a   1.000
_cell.length_b   1.000
_cell.length_c   1.000
_cell.angle_alpha   90.00
_cell.angle_beta   90.00
_cell.angle_gamma   90.00
#
_symmetry.space_group_name_H-M   'P 1'
#
loop_
_entity.id
_entity.type
_entity.pdbx_description
1 polymer ?
#
loop_
_entity_poly.entity_id
_entity_poly.type
_entity_poly.pdbx_seq_one_letter_code
_entity_poly.pdbx_strand_id
1 'polypeptide(L)'
;MLEIPVTETQTPSQEPKSSPLEIGIGALFLLVILPVISYSIRELTDITDSLEYGGDMIDILNSMVYSITTVSILLVLGLYYLGAIKTRAVKLVSGLTLISISLVNILCRVVDFNRELQRNREWGWDGSMFEYLSWPSTHERIELALLGIIVGLLIMKK
;
A
#
# COMPACT_ATOMS: atom_id res chain seq x y z
N MET A 1 64.40 5.17 -4.00
CA MET A 1 63.13 5.73 -3.50
C MET A 1 62.02 5.03 -4.23
N LEU A 2 61.17 4.31 -3.48
CA LEU A 2 59.91 3.72 -3.92
C LEU A 2 58.92 4.81 -4.29
N GLU A 3 57.98 4.49 -5.18
CA GLU A 3 56.56 4.78 -4.95
C GLU A 3 55.73 3.74 -5.73
N ILE A 4 55.16 2.80 -4.98
CA ILE A 4 54.21 1.80 -5.45
C ILE A 4 52.82 2.46 -5.31
N PRO A 5 51.93 2.39 -6.32
CA PRO A 5 50.61 2.98 -6.19
C PRO A 5 49.80 2.22 -5.13
N VAL A 6 49.38 2.96 -4.11
CA VAL A 6 48.50 2.48 -3.04
C VAL A 6 47.11 2.29 -3.63
N THR A 7 46.73 1.03 -3.84
CA THR A 7 45.33 0.65 -4.08
C THR A 7 44.55 0.94 -2.81
N GLU A 8 43.78 2.03 -2.79
CA GLU A 8 42.75 2.27 -1.78
C GLU A 8 41.77 1.10 -1.82
N THR A 9 41.89 0.22 -0.83
CA THR A 9 40.91 -0.83 -0.57
C THR A 9 39.68 -0.13 -0.02
N GLN A 10 38.70 0.11 -0.90
CA GLN A 10 37.36 0.48 -0.49
C GLN A 10 36.83 -0.65 0.42
N THR A 11 36.85 -0.40 1.73
CA THR A 11 36.14 -1.22 2.71
C THR A 11 34.69 -1.34 2.25
N PRO A 12 34.14 -2.56 2.07
CA PRO A 12 32.73 -2.71 1.77
C PRO A 12 31.98 -2.12 2.97
N SER A 13 31.27 -1.03 2.73
CA SER A 13 30.34 -0.45 3.70
C SER A 13 29.36 -1.55 4.09
N GLN A 14 29.59 -2.20 5.23
CA GLN A 14 28.68 -3.20 5.76
C GLN A 14 27.38 -2.47 6.07
N GLU A 15 26.35 -2.73 5.26
CA GLU A 15 25.00 -2.30 5.61
C GLU A 15 24.69 -2.80 7.03
N PRO A 16 24.11 -1.95 7.89
CA PRO A 16 23.81 -2.35 9.25
C PRO A 16 22.92 -3.59 9.22
N LYS A 17 23.40 -4.66 9.85
CA LYS A 17 22.68 -5.92 9.99
C LYS A 17 21.38 -5.62 10.74
N SER A 18 20.23 -5.97 10.15
CA SER A 18 18.91 -5.74 10.75
C SER A 18 18.87 -6.26 12.18
N SER A 19 18.38 -5.44 13.11
CA SER A 19 18.31 -5.81 14.51
C SER A 19 17.29 -6.94 14.72
N PRO A 20 17.42 -7.78 15.76
CA PRO A 20 16.43 -8.82 16.06
C PRO A 20 15.00 -8.27 16.22
N LEU A 21 14.86 -7.04 16.71
CA LEU A 21 13.58 -6.34 16.84
C LEU A 21 13.00 -5.99 15.47
N GLU A 22 13.79 -5.44 14.55
CA GLU A 22 13.36 -5.14 13.18
C GLU A 22 12.89 -6.42 12.48
N ILE A 23 13.64 -7.51 12.61
CA ILE A 23 13.26 -8.81 12.06
C ILE A 23 11.91 -9.27 12.65
N GLY A 24 11.71 -9.11 13.96
CA GLY A 24 10.44 -9.43 14.62
C GLY A 24 9.26 -8.61 14.08
N ILE A 25 9.45 -7.31 13.86
CA ILE A 25 8.44 -6.42 13.24
C ILE A 25 8.15 -6.87 11.81
N GLY A 26 9.18 -7.18 11.01
CA GLY A 26 9.03 -7.67 9.65
C GLY A 26 8.23 -8.96 9.59
N ALA A 27 8.54 -9.92 10.47
CA ALA A 27 7.80 -11.17 10.59
C ALA A 27 6.34 -10.95 10.99
N LEU A 28 6.05 -9.99 11.89
CA LEU A 28 4.68 -9.65 12.27
C LEU A 28 3.86 -9.14 11.07
N PHE A 29 4.41 -8.24 10.25
CA PHE A 29 3.73 -7.77 9.04
C PHE A 29 3.44 -8.92 8.06
N LEU A 30 4.39 -9.83 7.88
CA LEU A 30 4.21 -11.01 7.02
C LEU A 30 3.24 -12.03 7.61
N LEU A 31 3.09 -12.10 8.93
CA LEU A 31 2.09 -12.96 9.56
C LEU A 31 0.69 -12.37 9.35
N VAL A 32 0.53 -11.06 9.56
CA VAL A 32 -0.74 -10.35 9.40
C VAL A 32 -1.20 -10.27 7.94
N ILE A 33 -0.28 -10.39 6.97
CA ILE A 33 -0.67 -10.40 5.55
C ILE A 33 -1.61 -11.56 5.21
N LEU A 34 -1.48 -12.72 5.87
CA LEU A 34 -2.29 -13.91 5.58
C LEU A 34 -3.78 -13.71 5.89
N PRO A 35 -4.18 -13.28 7.10
CA PRO A 35 -5.58 -12.98 7.36
C PRO A 35 -6.10 -11.83 6.49
N VAL A 36 -5.27 -10.83 6.16
CA VAL A 36 -5.67 -9.73 5.26
C VAL A 36 -5.96 -10.23 3.84
N ILE A 37 -5.09 -11.08 3.28
CA ILE A 37 -5.33 -11.72 1.98
C ILE A 37 -6.59 -12.57 2.04
N SER A 38 -6.77 -13.39 3.08
CA SER A 38 -7.96 -14.23 3.22
C SER A 38 -9.26 -13.41 3.28
N TYR A 39 -9.24 -12.27 3.98
CA TYR A 39 -10.40 -11.38 4.04
C TYR A 39 -10.66 -10.72 2.69
N SER A 40 -9.60 -10.22 2.04
CA SER A 40 -9.68 -9.58 0.72
C SER A 40 -10.25 -10.50 -0.35
N ILE A 41 -9.86 -11.78 -0.34
CA ILE A 41 -10.40 -12.78 -1.27
C ILE A 41 -11.90 -13.01 -1.02
N ARG A 42 -12.33 -13.09 0.25
CA ARG A 42 -13.75 -13.25 0.58
C ARG A 42 -14.58 -12.06 0.12
N GLU A 43 -14.11 -10.85 0.41
CA GLU A 43 -14.75 -9.62 -0.05
C GLU A 43 -14.87 -9.60 -1.58
N LEU A 44 -13.81 -9.99 -2.29
CA LEU A 44 -13.82 -10.07 -3.74
C LEU A 44 -14.82 -11.13 -4.26
N THR A 45 -14.93 -12.28 -3.60
CA THR A 45 -15.95 -13.30 -3.93
C THR A 45 -17.35 -12.75 -3.73
N ASP A 46 -17.63 -12.12 -2.59
CA ASP A 46 -18.94 -11.56 -2.29
C ASP A 46 -19.35 -10.48 -3.32
N ILE A 47 -18.41 -9.63 -3.75
CA ILE A 47 -18.66 -8.64 -4.80
C ILE A 47 -18.84 -9.31 -6.16
N THR A 48 -18.06 -10.35 -6.46
CA THR A 48 -18.19 -11.09 -7.73
C THR A 48 -19.55 -11.76 -7.82
N ASP A 49 -20.04 -12.36 -6.74
CA ASP A 49 -21.38 -12.95 -6.67
C ASP A 49 -22.46 -11.87 -6.87
N SER A 50 -22.22 -10.63 -6.39
CA SER A 50 -23.14 -9.52 -6.62
C SER A 50 -23.32 -9.15 -8.09
N LEU A 51 -22.35 -9.46 -8.97
CA LEU A 51 -22.49 -9.23 -10.42
C LEU A 51 -23.67 -10.00 -11.02
N GLU A 52 -23.93 -11.22 -10.53
CA GLU A 52 -25.07 -12.03 -10.99
C GLU A 52 -26.41 -11.34 -10.68
N TYR A 53 -26.43 -10.48 -9.65
CA TYR A 53 -27.59 -9.73 -9.20
C TYR A 53 -27.57 -8.25 -9.64
N GLY A 54 -26.76 -7.91 -10.66
CA GLY A 54 -26.70 -6.57 -11.22
C GLY A 54 -25.64 -5.64 -10.60
N GLY A 55 -24.65 -6.21 -9.90
CA GLY A 55 -23.46 -5.49 -9.43
C GLY A 55 -22.62 -4.91 -10.58
N ASP A 56 -21.81 -3.88 -10.28
CA ASP A 56 -20.98 -3.20 -11.27
C ASP A 56 -19.54 -3.74 -11.26
N MET A 57 -18.96 -3.97 -12.44
CA MET A 57 -17.55 -4.35 -12.59
C MET A 57 -16.59 -3.33 -11.98
N ILE A 58 -17.00 -2.06 -11.89
CA ILE A 58 -16.22 -1.02 -11.21
C ILE A 58 -16.02 -1.35 -9.72
N ASP A 59 -16.99 -1.99 -9.08
CA ASP A 59 -16.94 -2.31 -7.65
C ASP A 59 -15.88 -3.40 -7.38
N ILE A 60 -15.75 -4.36 -8.30
CA ILE A 60 -14.67 -5.37 -8.30
C ILE A 60 -13.31 -4.69 -8.44
N LEU A 61 -13.14 -3.82 -9.43
CA LEU A 61 -11.88 -3.12 -9.65
C LEU A 61 -11.48 -2.30 -8.42
N ASN A 62 -12.42 -1.59 -7.81
CA ASN A 62 -12.18 -0.79 -6.61
C ASN A 62 -11.76 -1.66 -5.42
N SER A 63 -12.43 -2.80 -5.19
CA SER A 63 -12.07 -3.74 -4.11
C SER A 63 -10.71 -4.41 -4.37
N MET A 64 -10.40 -4.78 -5.61
CA MET A 64 -9.09 -5.32 -5.98
C MET A 64 -7.98 -4.30 -5.73
N VAL A 65 -8.13 -3.06 -6.18
CA VAL A 65 -7.12 -2.02 -6.00
C VAL A 65 -6.88 -1.73 -4.52
N TYR A 66 -7.95 -1.66 -3.72
CA TYR A 66 -7.86 -1.49 -2.27
C TYR A 66 -7.11 -2.64 -1.59
N SER A 67 -7.49 -3.87 -1.91
CA SER A 67 -6.87 -5.08 -1.38
C SER A 67 -5.40 -5.20 -1.74
N ILE A 68 -5.06 -5.01 -3.02
CA ILE A 68 -3.67 -5.09 -3.50
C ILE A 68 -2.83 -3.97 -2.87
N THR A 69 -3.39 -2.77 -2.69
CA THR A 69 -2.70 -1.68 -1.97
C THR A 69 -2.34 -2.10 -0.54
N THR A 70 -3.32 -2.61 0.21
CA THR A 70 -3.13 -3.04 1.61
C THR A 70 -2.09 -4.16 1.72
N VAL A 71 -2.24 -5.20 0.89
CA VAL A 71 -1.31 -6.33 0.83
C VAL A 71 0.09 -5.87 0.43
N SER A 72 0.20 -4.97 -0.54
CA SER A 72 1.50 -4.42 -0.98
C SER A 72 2.20 -3.66 0.13
N ILE A 73 1.48 -2.82 0.88
CA ILE A 73 2.05 -2.09 2.03
C ILE A 73 2.62 -3.08 3.06
N LEU A 74 1.82 -4.07 3.47
CA LEU A 74 2.24 -5.07 4.46
C LEU A 74 3.43 -5.91 3.96
N LEU A 75 3.38 -6.35 2.70
CA LEU A 75 4.44 -7.13 2.08
C LEU A 75 5.74 -6.34 2.03
N VAL A 76 5.70 -5.11 1.51
CA VAL A 76 6.88 -4.27 1.35
C VAL A 76 7.46 -3.88 2.71
N LEU A 77 6.64 -3.52 3.70
CA LEU A 77 7.10 -3.29 5.08
C LEU A 77 7.72 -4.54 5.69
N GLY A 78 7.07 -5.70 5.55
CA GLY A 78 7.56 -6.98 6.04
C GLY A 78 8.94 -7.30 5.47
N LEU A 79 9.08 -7.24 4.15
CA LEU A 79 10.33 -7.49 3.45
C LEU A 79 11.41 -6.44 3.75
N TYR A 80 11.03 -5.18 3.94
CA TYR A 80 11.95 -4.11 4.32
C TYR A 80 12.57 -4.37 5.69
N TYR A 81 11.74 -4.64 6.70
CA TYR A 81 12.20 -4.86 8.08
C TYR A 81 12.89 -6.22 8.28
N LEU A 82 12.54 -7.24 7.50
CA LEU A 82 13.27 -8.52 7.48
C LEU A 82 14.66 -8.40 6.85
N GLY A 83 14.99 -7.24 6.27
CA GLY A 83 16.23 -7.00 5.56
C GLY A 83 16.27 -7.68 4.20
N ALA A 84 15.14 -7.99 3.55
CA ALA A 84 15.13 -8.50 2.18
C ALA A 84 15.31 -7.36 1.15
N ILE A 85 14.81 -6.15 1.45
CA ILE A 85 14.95 -4.95 0.61
C ILE A 85 16.20 -4.17 1.02
N LYS A 86 17.36 -4.63 0.55
CA LYS A 86 18.68 -4.06 0.91
C LYS A 86 19.16 -2.98 -0.04
N THR A 87 19.20 -3.32 -1.33
CA THR A 87 19.86 -2.47 -2.31
C THR A 87 19.06 -1.22 -2.62
N ARG A 88 19.77 -0.13 -2.94
CA ARG A 88 19.16 1.15 -3.33
C ARG A 88 18.16 0.98 -4.49
N ALA A 89 18.47 0.13 -5.47
CA ALA A 89 17.58 -0.13 -6.60
C ALA A 89 16.27 -0.80 -6.15
N VAL A 90 16.35 -1.83 -5.31
CA VAL A 90 15.15 -2.55 -4.83
C VAL A 90 14.30 -1.63 -3.94
N LYS A 91 14.93 -0.83 -3.06
CA LYS A 91 14.21 0.20 -2.27
C LYS A 91 13.47 1.20 -3.15
N LEU A 92 14.14 1.69 -4.21
CA LEU A 92 13.55 2.64 -5.15
C LEU A 92 12.36 2.04 -5.90
N VAL A 93 12.52 0.83 -6.44
CA VAL A 93 11.44 0.11 -7.14
C VAL A 93 10.27 -0.17 -6.19
N SER A 94 10.53 -0.73 -5.00
CA SER A 94 9.48 -1.00 -4.02
C SER A 94 8.71 0.26 -3.61
N GLY A 95 9.42 1.36 -3.37
CA GLY A 95 8.77 2.63 -3.02
C GLY A 95 7.95 3.22 -4.17
N LEU A 96 8.49 3.22 -5.41
CA LEU A 96 7.74 3.66 -6.57
C LEU A 96 6.51 2.79 -6.83
N THR A 97 6.60 1.48 -6.64
CA THR A 97 5.45 0.57 -6.75
C THR A 97 4.37 0.95 -5.74
N LEU A 98 4.73 1.17 -4.47
CA LEU A 98 3.77 1.59 -3.43
C LEU A 98 3.12 2.94 -3.76
N ILE A 99 3.90 3.92 -4.21
CA ILE A 99 3.36 5.23 -4.61
C ILE A 99 2.40 5.06 -5.80
N SER A 100 2.80 4.29 -6.82
CA SER A 100 2.00 4.09 -8.03
C SER A 100 0.66 3.44 -7.72
N ILE A 101 0.66 2.34 -6.96
CA ILE A 101 -0.59 1.65 -6.62
C ILE A 101 -1.48 2.50 -5.70
N SER A 102 -0.88 3.27 -4.80
CA SER A 102 -1.62 4.18 -3.92
C SER A 102 -2.28 5.32 -4.70
N LEU A 103 -1.61 5.86 -5.72
CA LEU A 103 -2.20 6.85 -6.62
C LEU A 103 -3.36 6.26 -7.42
N VAL A 104 -3.22 5.03 -7.93
CA VAL A 104 -4.33 4.30 -8.57
C VAL A 104 -5.50 4.13 -7.60
N ASN A 105 -5.23 3.80 -6.32
CA ASN A 105 -6.25 3.69 -5.28
C ASN A 105 -6.97 5.03 -5.05
N ILE A 106 -6.25 6.16 -4.95
CA ILE A 106 -6.86 7.48 -4.86
C ILE A 106 -7.79 7.75 -6.05
N LEU A 107 -7.33 7.45 -7.28
CA LEU A 107 -8.13 7.66 -8.48
C LEU A 107 -9.42 6.83 -8.47
N CYS A 108 -9.33 5.54 -8.11
CA CYS A 108 -10.50 4.69 -7.91
C CYS A 108 -11.48 5.28 -6.89
N ARG A 109 -10.97 5.78 -5.76
CA ARG A 109 -11.80 6.38 -4.70
C ARG A 109 -12.48 7.66 -5.13
N VAL A 110 -11.84 8.52 -5.91
CA VAL A 110 -12.50 9.73 -6.44
C VAL A 110 -13.70 9.37 -7.33
N VAL A 111 -13.57 8.33 -8.15
CA VAL A 111 -14.68 7.85 -9.00
C VAL A 111 -15.80 7.26 -8.13
N ASP A 112 -15.43 6.41 -7.17
CA ASP A 112 -16.35 5.77 -6.24
C ASP A 112 -17.16 6.80 -5.42
N PHE A 113 -16.48 7.80 -4.88
CA PHE A 113 -17.06 8.87 -4.09
C PHE A 113 -18.06 9.70 -4.88
N ASN A 114 -17.77 9.99 -6.16
CA ASN A 114 -18.72 10.70 -7.00
C ASN A 114 -20.01 9.87 -7.23
N ARG A 115 -19.89 8.55 -7.44
CA ARG A 115 -21.04 7.64 -7.60
C ARG A 115 -21.84 7.53 -6.30
N GLU A 116 -21.17 7.32 -5.17
CA GLU A 116 -21.79 7.23 -3.84
C GLU A 116 -22.51 8.55 -3.48
N LEU A 117 -21.87 9.70 -3.68
CA LEU A 117 -22.44 11.01 -3.40
C LEU A 117 -23.68 11.30 -4.26
N GLN A 118 -23.66 10.91 -5.54
CA GLN A 118 -24.82 11.02 -6.42
C GLN A 118 -25.97 10.15 -5.93
N ARG A 119 -25.72 8.88 -5.62
CA ARG A 119 -26.73 7.96 -5.09
C ARG A 119 -27.32 8.44 -3.77
N ASN A 120 -26.49 8.97 -2.86
CA ASN A 120 -26.96 9.53 -1.60
C ASN A 120 -27.89 10.74 -1.81
N ARG A 121 -27.58 11.61 -2.78
CA ARG A 121 -28.45 12.72 -3.18
C ARG A 121 -29.78 12.24 -3.76
N GLU A 122 -29.75 11.21 -4.59
CA GLU A 122 -30.97 10.57 -5.12
C GLU A 122 -31.84 9.98 -3.99
N TRP A 123 -31.23 9.54 -2.90
CA TRP A 123 -31.91 9.06 -1.68
C TRP A 123 -32.24 10.17 -0.67
N GLY A 124 -32.05 11.44 -1.03
CA GLY A 124 -32.48 12.59 -0.24
C GLY A 124 -31.46 13.12 0.77
N TRP A 125 -30.20 12.67 0.72
CA TRP A 125 -29.12 13.27 1.50
C TRP A 125 -28.61 14.55 0.82
N ASP A 126 -28.65 15.68 1.53
CA ASP A 126 -28.29 17.02 1.05
C ASP A 126 -27.00 17.57 1.67
N GLY A 127 -26.24 16.72 2.38
CA GLY A 127 -25.03 17.11 3.07
C GLY A 127 -23.89 17.56 2.16
N SER A 128 -22.87 18.15 2.78
CA SER A 128 -21.72 18.70 2.07
C SER A 128 -20.69 17.63 1.72
N MET A 129 -19.84 17.90 0.72
CA MET A 129 -18.72 17.02 0.39
C MET A 129 -17.74 16.85 1.57
N PHE A 130 -17.55 17.89 2.38
CA PHE A 130 -16.72 17.83 3.58
C PHE A 130 -17.28 16.86 4.63
N GLU A 131 -18.59 16.88 4.83
CA GLU A 131 -19.28 15.94 5.71
C GLU A 131 -19.14 14.50 5.21
N TYR A 132 -19.32 14.27 3.92
CA TYR A 132 -19.12 12.95 3.31
C TYR A 132 -17.67 12.45 3.46
N LEU A 133 -16.68 13.34 3.31
CA LEU A 133 -15.28 12.99 3.55
C LEU A 133 -14.98 12.64 5.01
N SER A 134 -15.78 13.13 5.96
CA SER A 134 -15.63 12.79 7.38
C SER A 134 -16.23 11.44 7.77
N TRP A 135 -16.95 10.77 6.86
CA TRP A 135 -17.53 9.47 7.15
C TRP A 135 -16.45 8.42 7.40
N PRO A 136 -16.65 7.50 8.37
CA PRO A 136 -15.67 6.47 8.69
C PRO A 136 -15.17 5.71 7.47
N SER A 137 -16.10 5.20 6.66
CA SER A 137 -15.79 4.47 5.44
C SER A 137 -14.99 5.28 4.41
N THR A 138 -15.22 6.59 4.33
CA THR A 138 -14.62 7.47 3.31
C THR A 138 -13.20 7.87 3.71
N HIS A 139 -13.00 8.35 4.94
CA HIS A 139 -11.69 8.83 5.38
C HIS A 139 -10.68 7.69 5.54
N GLU A 140 -11.08 6.52 6.06
CA GLU A 140 -10.20 5.35 6.21
C GLU A 140 -9.59 4.91 4.86
N ARG A 141 -10.41 4.93 3.80
CA ARG A 141 -9.97 4.59 2.43
C ARG A 141 -8.91 5.58 1.91
N ILE A 142 -9.05 6.86 2.23
CA ILE A 142 -8.09 7.91 1.85
C ILE A 142 -6.79 7.76 2.65
N GLU A 143 -6.90 7.54 3.96
CA GLU A 143 -5.76 7.36 4.85
C GLU A 143 -4.89 6.19 4.43
N LEU A 144 -5.49 5.06 4.05
CA LEU A 144 -4.75 3.90 3.55
C LEU A 144 -3.92 4.26 2.31
N ALA A 145 -4.51 4.98 1.35
CA ALA A 145 -3.80 5.35 0.14
C ALA A 145 -2.66 6.34 0.44
N LEU A 146 -2.88 7.30 1.34
CA LEU A 146 -1.82 8.20 1.81
C LEU A 146 -0.71 7.45 2.54
N LEU A 147 -1.07 6.45 3.36
CA LEU A 147 -0.10 5.60 4.06
C LEU A 147 0.82 4.88 3.09
N GLY A 148 0.29 4.34 1.98
CA GLY A 148 1.11 3.69 0.96
C GLY A 148 2.11 4.65 0.30
N ILE A 149 1.71 5.89 0.03
CA ILE A 149 2.62 6.94 -0.47
C ILE A 149 3.71 7.25 0.56
N ILE A 150 3.33 7.46 1.82
CA ILE A 150 4.27 7.80 2.91
C ILE A 150 5.29 6.67 3.11
N VAL A 151 4.82 5.42 3.20
CA VAL A 151 5.69 4.25 3.34
C VAL A 151 6.63 4.14 2.13
N GLY A 152 6.11 4.34 0.91
CA GLY A 152 6.94 4.34 -0.29
C GLY A 152 8.08 5.36 -0.23
N LEU A 153 7.76 6.61 0.14
CA LEU A 153 8.76 7.67 0.30
C LEU A 153 9.79 7.34 1.41
N LEU A 154 9.35 6.78 2.53
CA LEU A 154 10.24 6.42 3.64
C LEU A 154 11.23 5.31 3.27
N ILE A 155 10.78 4.29 2.54
CA ILE A 155 11.63 3.18 2.07
C ILE A 155 12.65 3.67 1.05
N MET A 156 12.28 4.60 0.17
CA MET A 156 13.20 5.17 -0.81
C MET A 156 14.29 6.04 -0.17
N LYS A 157 13.97 6.69 0.95
CA LYS A 157 14.87 7.63 1.62
C LYS A 157 15.92 6.94 2.50
N LYS A 158 15.56 5.82 3.14
CA LYS A 158 16.44 5.04 4.05
C LYS A 158 17.07 3.87 3.33
#